data_AF-A0A8T5SP50-F1
#
_entry.id   AF-A0A8T5SP50-F1
#
_cell.length_a   1.000
_cell.length_b   1.000
_cell.length_c   1.000
_cell.angle_alpha   90.00
_cell.angle_beta   90.00
_cell.angle_gamma   90.00
#
_symmetry.space_group_name_H-M   'P 1'
#
loop_
_entity.id
_entity.type
_entity.pdbx_description
1 polymer ?
#
loop_
_entity_poly.entity_id
_entity_poly.type
_entity_poly.pdbx_seq_one_letter_code
_entity_poly.pdbx_strand_id
1 'polypeptide(L)'
;MTEDPRITLEKIYSEQQMTESNLSILQQRVEMVQVYITNYRSGLLVLEEIENRKAGEEMLMNVGGSIFVEAKLVNTDKVTRGIGNGIRIEQNVSEAKTAILKAVTSLESQYEALTQEYQRLFAHASRLNTQFQQLATLVQGAAPPAEEE
;
A
#
# COMPACT_ATOMS: atom_id res chain seq x y z
N MET A 1 -39.90 18.85 -6.24
CA MET A 1 -39.07 19.74 -5.39
C MET A 1 -37.70 19.77 -6.04
N THR A 2 -37.44 20.77 -6.88
CA THR A 2 -36.15 20.95 -7.56
C THR A 2 -35.17 21.53 -6.56
N GLU A 3 -34.19 20.72 -6.15
CA GLU A 3 -33.10 21.10 -5.25
C GLU A 3 -32.33 22.30 -5.86
N ASP A 4 -32.01 23.33 -5.07
CA ASP A 4 -31.30 24.53 -5.56
C ASP A 4 -29.94 24.09 -6.15
N PRO A 5 -29.64 24.41 -7.42
CA PRO A 5 -28.38 24.04 -8.07
C PRO A 5 -27.12 24.38 -7.27
N ARG A 6 -27.16 25.42 -6.43
CA ARG A 6 -26.05 25.82 -5.54
C ARG A 6 -25.81 24.84 -4.39
N ILE A 7 -26.89 24.35 -3.77
CA ILE A 7 -26.82 23.35 -2.68
C ILE A 7 -26.27 22.03 -3.23
N THR A 8 -26.70 21.63 -4.42
CA THR A 8 -26.19 20.44 -5.12
C THR A 8 -24.70 20.56 -5.45
N LEU A 9 -24.25 21.75 -5.87
CA LEU A 9 -22.84 22.02 -6.17
C LEU A 9 -21.95 21.93 -4.92
N GLU A 10 -22.39 22.51 -3.80
CA GLU A 10 -21.68 22.42 -2.51
C GLU A 10 -21.57 20.98 -2.02
N LYS A 11 -22.64 20.20 -2.17
CA LYS A 11 -22.66 18.78 -1.82
C LYS A 11 -21.66 17.95 -2.64
N ILE A 12 -21.62 18.16 -3.96
CA ILE A 12 -20.68 17.47 -4.85
C ILE A 12 -19.24 17.86 -4.52
N TYR A 13 -18.98 19.13 -4.22
CA TYR A 13 -17.66 19.59 -3.82
C TYR A 13 -17.17 18.90 -2.52
N SER A 14 -18.05 18.79 -1.53
CA SER A 14 -17.75 18.07 -0.28
C SER A 14 -17.49 16.58 -0.52
N GLU A 15 -18.31 15.93 -1.36
CA GLU A 15 -18.10 14.53 -1.75
C GLU A 15 -16.77 14.32 -2.48
N GLN A 16 -16.40 15.26 -3.36
CA GLN A 16 -15.12 15.24 -4.06
C GLN A 16 -13.95 15.30 -3.07
N GLN A 17 -13.95 16.25 -2.14
CA GLN A 17 -12.88 16.40 -1.15
C GLN A 17 -12.71 15.14 -0.29
N MET A 18 -13.82 14.53 0.14
CA MET A 18 -13.78 13.26 0.88
C MET A 18 -13.23 12.12 0.03
N THR A 19 -13.63 12.04 -1.23
CA THR A 19 -13.18 11.01 -2.18
C THR A 19 -11.68 11.12 -2.45
N GLU A 20 -11.16 12.34 -2.64
CA GLU A 20 -9.73 12.60 -2.82
C GLU A 20 -8.91 12.21 -1.59
N SER A 21 -9.40 12.54 -0.39
CA SER A 21 -8.77 12.11 0.86
C SER A 21 -8.71 10.58 0.97
N ASN A 22 -9.81 9.89 0.63
CA ASN A 22 -9.87 8.43 0.67
C ASN A 22 -8.93 7.79 -0.36
N LEU A 23 -8.79 8.37 -1.56
CA LEU A 23 -7.81 7.93 -2.55
C LEU A 23 -6.38 8.04 -2.04
N SER A 24 -6.03 9.16 -1.39
CA SER A 24 -4.69 9.34 -0.82
C SER A 24 -4.38 8.30 0.26
N ILE A 25 -5.33 8.02 1.16
CA ILE A 25 -5.17 7.00 2.20
C ILE A 25 -4.99 5.61 1.57
N LEU A 26 -5.78 5.30 0.54
CA LEU A 26 -5.74 4.00 -0.11
C LEU A 26 -4.43 3.81 -0.88
N GLN A 27 -3.93 4.85 -1.55
CA GLN A 27 -2.62 4.84 -2.18
C GLN A 27 -1.50 4.55 -1.16
N GLN A 28 -1.50 5.24 0.00
CA GLN A 28 -0.52 5.00 1.06
C GLN A 28 -0.56 3.55 1.57
N ARG A 29 -1.75 2.94 1.66
CA ARG A 29 -1.89 1.53 2.05
C ARG A 29 -1.31 0.59 0.99
N VAL A 30 -1.57 0.84 -0.30
CA VAL A 30 -1.00 0.06 -1.40
C VAL A 30 0.53 0.10 -1.35
N GLU A 31 1.11 1.29 -1.21
CA GLU A 31 2.56 1.48 -1.09
C GLU A 31 3.14 0.74 0.11
N MET A 32 2.47 0.81 1.27
CA MET A 32 2.90 0.14 2.48
C MET A 32 2.88 -1.40 2.33
N VAL A 33 1.83 -1.97 1.73
CA VAL A 33 1.76 -3.42 1.47
C VAL A 33 2.86 -3.84 0.50
N GLN A 34 3.17 -3.03 -0.52
CA GLN A 34 4.26 -3.30 -1.46
C GLN A 34 5.64 -3.30 -0.78
N VAL A 35 5.87 -2.40 0.18
CA VAL A 35 7.10 -2.39 1.00
C VAL A 35 7.21 -3.69 1.80
N TYR A 36 6.13 -4.17 2.42
CA TYR A 36 6.13 -5.44 3.13
C TYR A 36 6.41 -6.62 2.20
N ILE A 37 5.75 -6.70 1.05
CA ILE A 37 6.00 -7.76 0.05
C ILE A 37 7.48 -7.80 -0.33
N THR A 38 8.07 -6.63 -0.64
CA THR A 38 9.49 -6.52 -0.97
C THR A 38 10.37 -7.02 0.18
N ASN A 39 10.10 -6.60 1.41
CA ASN A 39 10.85 -7.02 2.59
C ASN A 39 10.83 -8.54 2.79
N TYR A 40 9.65 -9.16 2.73
CA TYR A 40 9.50 -10.61 2.87
C TYR A 40 10.21 -11.37 1.74
N ARG A 41 10.13 -10.89 0.50
CA ARG A 41 10.84 -11.49 -0.64
C ARG A 41 12.36 -11.38 -0.49
N SER A 42 12.88 -10.24 -0.02
CA SER A 42 14.31 -10.11 0.29
C SER A 42 14.75 -11.10 1.38
N GLY A 43 13.94 -11.27 2.44
CA GLY A 43 14.21 -12.27 3.47
C GLY A 43 14.20 -13.71 2.92
N LEU A 44 13.29 -14.03 2.01
CA LEU A 44 13.23 -15.34 1.35
C LEU A 44 14.52 -15.64 0.57
N LEU A 45 15.02 -14.69 -0.23
CA LEU A 45 16.27 -14.83 -0.97
C LEU A 45 17.47 -15.10 -0.02
N VAL A 46 17.51 -14.43 1.14
CA VAL A 46 18.54 -14.67 2.14
C VAL A 46 18.43 -16.09 2.72
N LEU A 47 17.23 -16.59 2.99
CA LEU A 47 17.03 -17.96 3.47
C LEU A 47 17.41 -19.01 2.43
N GLU A 48 17.11 -18.77 1.15
CA GLU A 48 17.52 -19.64 0.04
C GLU A 48 19.05 -19.71 -0.09
N GLU A 49 19.73 -18.58 0.12
CA GLU A 49 21.18 -18.53 0.11
C GLU A 49 21.78 -19.27 1.33
N ILE A 50 21.23 -19.05 2.54
CA ILE A 50 21.73 -19.69 3.77
C ILE A 50 21.57 -21.21 3.73
N GLU A 51 20.50 -21.74 3.14
CA GLU A 51 20.25 -23.19 3.06
C GLU A 51 21.37 -23.95 2.32
N ASN A 52 22.06 -23.28 1.39
CA ASN A 52 23.14 -23.86 0.60
C ASN A 52 24.54 -23.61 1.20
N ARG A 53 24.61 -22.92 2.35
CA ARG A 53 25.86 -22.55 3.01
C ARG A 53 26.17 -23.47 4.18
N LYS A 54 27.43 -23.44 4.61
CA LYS A 54 27.92 -24.24 5.73
C LYS A 54 28.12 -23.38 6.97
N ALA A 55 27.91 -24.00 8.13
CA ALA A 55 28.36 -23.42 9.39
C ALA A 55 29.87 -23.12 9.33
N GLY A 56 30.24 -21.94 9.82
CA GLY A 56 31.60 -21.43 9.75
C GLY A 56 31.92 -20.64 8.48
N GLU A 57 30.99 -20.49 7.53
CA GLU A 57 31.20 -19.54 6.43
C GLU A 57 31.12 -18.09 6.92
N GLU A 58 32.00 -17.26 6.37
CA GLU A 58 32.08 -15.83 6.64
C GLU A 58 31.26 -15.06 5.59
N MET A 59 30.59 -14.01 6.05
CA MET A 59 29.74 -13.15 5.23
C MET A 59 29.80 -11.70 5.71
N LEU A 60 29.51 -10.77 4.80
CA LEU A 60 29.32 -9.36 5.16
C LEU A 60 27.85 -9.09 5.41
N MET A 61 27.55 -8.55 6.60
CA MET A 61 26.22 -8.12 6.98
C MET A 61 26.13 -6.60 6.93
N ASN A 62 25.19 -6.06 6.14
CA ASN A 62 24.90 -4.63 6.15
C ASN A 62 24.12 -4.28 7.43
N VAL A 63 24.62 -3.33 8.22
CA VAL A 63 24.00 -2.87 9.48
C VAL A 63 23.31 -1.51 9.36
N GLY A 64 23.34 -0.90 8.16
CA GLY A 64 22.79 0.43 7.87
C GLY A 64 23.85 1.45 7.46
N GLY A 65 23.44 2.53 6.79
CA GLY A 65 24.34 3.63 6.40
C GLY A 65 25.48 3.22 5.45
N SER A 66 25.29 2.15 4.67
CA SER A 66 26.34 1.53 3.84
C SER A 66 27.53 0.97 4.64
N ILE A 67 27.31 0.64 5.92
CA ILE A 67 28.30 0.02 6.80
C ILE A 67 28.07 -1.49 6.82
N PHE A 68 29.16 -2.24 6.71
CA PHE A 68 29.15 -3.70 6.69
C PHE A 68 30.03 -4.24 7.82
N VAL A 69 29.57 -5.29 8.47
CA VAL A 69 30.32 -6.03 9.49
C VAL A 69 30.59 -7.45 9.00
N GLU A 70 31.74 -7.99 9.34
CA GLU A 70 32.07 -9.38 9.10
C GLU A 70 31.34 -10.26 10.13
N ALA A 71 30.66 -11.29 9.65
CA ALA A 71 29.87 -12.21 10.45
C ALA A 71 30.12 -13.66 10.00
N LYS A 72 29.90 -14.60 10.92
CA LYS A 72 30.07 -16.03 10.68
C LYS A 72 28.76 -16.77 10.92
N LEU A 73 28.37 -17.63 9.98
CA LEU A 73 27.17 -18.46 10.14
C LEU A 73 27.40 -19.54 11.18
N VAL A 74 26.65 -19.51 12.29
CA VAL A 74 26.77 -20.50 13.37
C VAL A 74 25.83 -21.70 13.16
N ASN A 75 24.63 -21.43 12.65
CA ASN A 75 23.62 -22.45 12.38
C ASN A 75 22.89 -22.10 11.07
N THR A 76 22.96 -23.01 10.10
CA THR A 76 22.35 -22.87 8.78
C THR A 76 21.03 -23.64 8.66
N ASP A 77 20.68 -24.46 9.65
CA ASP A 77 19.48 -25.31 9.63
C ASP A 77 18.28 -24.62 10.29
N LYS A 78 18.54 -23.70 11.24
CA LYS A 78 17.52 -23.09 12.09
C LYS A 78 17.50 -21.57 12.02
N VAL A 79 16.30 -21.02 12.17
CA VAL A 79 16.06 -19.58 12.25
C VAL A 79 15.01 -19.26 13.32
N THR A 80 15.07 -18.03 13.84
CA THR A 80 14.07 -17.49 14.75
C THR A 80 13.10 -16.59 14.00
N ARG A 81 11.81 -16.93 13.98
CA ARG A 81 10.75 -16.13 13.34
C ARG A 81 9.87 -15.48 14.39
N GLY A 82 9.62 -14.17 14.25
CA GLY A 82 8.58 -13.47 15.02
C GLY A 82 7.19 -13.79 14.46
N ILE A 83 6.23 -14.05 15.35
CA ILE A 83 4.83 -14.31 14.97
C ILE A 83 3.85 -13.25 15.50
N GLY A 84 4.38 -12.12 16.01
CA GLY A 84 3.60 -11.02 16.57
C GLY A 84 3.59 -11.00 18.10
N ASN A 85 3.15 -9.88 18.69
CA ASN A 85 3.04 -9.69 20.14
C ASN A 85 4.32 -9.99 20.94
N GLY A 86 5.49 -9.77 20.32
CA GLY A 86 6.79 -10.09 20.93
C GLY A 86 7.13 -11.59 20.98
N ILE A 87 6.26 -12.46 20.49
CA ILE A 87 6.47 -13.92 20.49
C ILE A 87 7.36 -14.31 19.31
N ARG A 88 8.36 -15.15 19.60
CA ARG A 88 9.31 -15.70 18.63
C ARG A 88 9.36 -17.21 18.76
N ILE A 89 9.48 -17.88 17.61
CA ILE A 89 9.62 -19.33 17.53
C ILE A 89 10.91 -19.70 16.80
N GLU A 90 11.59 -20.72 17.28
CA GLU A 90 12.67 -21.37 16.54
C GLU A 90 12.07 -22.45 15.63
N GLN A 91 12.57 -22.54 14.41
CA GLN A 91 12.10 -23.50 13.41
C GLN A 91 13.18 -23.73 12.35
N ASN A 92 13.00 -24.75 11.52
CA ASN A 92 13.92 -25.05 10.44
C ASN A 92 13.81 -24.02 9.30
N VAL A 93 14.88 -23.81 8.53
CA VAL A 93 14.90 -22.87 7.39
C VAL A 93 13.79 -23.19 6.37
N SER A 94 13.58 -24.46 6.04
CA SER A 94 12.53 -24.87 5.09
C SER A 94 11.11 -24.51 5.56
N GLU A 95 10.83 -24.70 6.85
CA GLU A 95 9.56 -24.30 7.46
C GLU A 95 9.39 -22.77 7.44
N ALA A 96 10.48 -22.04 7.69
CA ALA A 96 10.49 -20.58 7.60
C ALA A 96 10.20 -20.06 6.20
N LYS A 97 10.82 -20.63 5.16
CA LYS A 97 10.53 -20.31 3.76
C LYS A 97 9.06 -20.54 3.43
N THR A 98 8.53 -21.69 3.82
CA THR A 98 7.10 -22.02 3.62
C THR A 98 6.18 -21.00 4.29
N ALA A 99 6.50 -20.59 5.52
CA ALA A 99 5.72 -19.58 6.24
C ALA A 99 5.80 -18.19 5.58
N ILE A 100 6.99 -17.79 5.11
CA ILE A 100 7.20 -16.51 4.40
C ILE A 100 6.45 -16.52 3.06
N LEU A 101 6.52 -17.60 2.28
CA LEU A 101 5.79 -17.72 1.02
C LEU A 101 4.28 -17.55 1.22
N LYS A 102 3.72 -18.20 2.26
CA LYS A 102 2.30 -18.01 2.62
C LYS A 102 1.97 -16.56 2.98
N ALA A 103 2.86 -15.88 3.72
CA ALA A 103 2.69 -14.48 4.06
C ALA A 103 2.74 -13.58 2.81
N VAL A 104 3.68 -13.83 1.89
CA VAL A 104 3.80 -13.11 0.61
C VAL A 104 2.52 -13.29 -0.21
N THR A 105 2.04 -14.52 -0.42
CA THR A 105 0.80 -14.78 -1.14
C THR A 105 -0.41 -14.06 -0.52
N SER A 106 -0.48 -14.03 0.81
CA SER A 106 -1.54 -13.30 1.51
C SER A 106 -1.43 -11.79 1.32
N LEU A 107 -0.23 -11.23 1.34
CA LEU A 107 0.01 -9.81 1.09
C LEU A 107 -0.25 -9.42 -0.36
N GLU A 108 0.08 -10.29 -1.32
CA GLU A 108 -0.23 -10.10 -2.75
C GLU A 108 -1.73 -10.04 -3.00
N SER A 109 -2.50 -10.96 -2.39
CA SER A 109 -3.96 -10.92 -2.47
C SER A 109 -4.54 -9.63 -1.86
N GLN A 110 -3.98 -9.16 -0.75
CA GLN A 110 -4.37 -7.88 -0.16
C GLN A 110 -4.01 -6.68 -1.07
N TYR A 111 -2.83 -6.71 -1.68
CA TYR A 111 -2.39 -5.70 -2.64
C TYR A 111 -3.33 -5.62 -3.84
N GLU A 112 -3.72 -6.75 -4.40
CA GLU A 112 -4.69 -6.82 -5.50
C GLU A 112 -6.04 -6.23 -5.10
N ALA A 113 -6.56 -6.61 -3.94
CA ALA A 113 -7.84 -6.09 -3.43
C ALA A 113 -7.81 -4.57 -3.23
N LEU A 114 -6.75 -4.03 -2.61
CA LEU A 114 -6.57 -2.59 -2.42
C LEU A 114 -6.43 -1.85 -3.75
N THR A 115 -5.72 -2.43 -4.72
CA THR A 115 -5.56 -1.84 -6.06
C THR A 115 -6.90 -1.79 -6.81
N GLN A 116 -7.71 -2.84 -6.72
CA GLN A 116 -9.06 -2.86 -7.31
C GLN A 116 -10.00 -1.86 -6.64
N GLU A 117 -9.92 -1.72 -5.32
CA GLU A 117 -10.65 -0.67 -4.59
C GLU A 117 -10.22 0.73 -5.03
N TYR A 118 -8.91 0.96 -5.19
CA TYR A 118 -8.35 2.23 -5.65
C TYR A 118 -8.86 2.58 -7.03
N GLN A 119 -8.82 1.65 -7.98
CA GLN A 119 -9.34 1.84 -9.33
C GLN A 119 -10.84 2.18 -9.34
N ARG A 120 -11.65 1.49 -8.51
CA ARG A 120 -13.09 1.78 -8.38
C ARG A 120 -13.35 3.18 -7.85
N LEU A 121 -12.64 3.58 -6.79
CA LEU A 121 -12.79 4.90 -6.19
C LEU A 121 -12.28 6.01 -7.12
N PHE A 122 -11.20 5.77 -7.85
CA PHE A 122 -10.64 6.70 -8.82
C PHE A 122 -11.61 6.94 -9.98
N ALA A 123 -12.25 5.89 -10.48
CA ALA A 123 -13.31 6.00 -11.48
C ALA A 123 -14.52 6.77 -10.94
N HIS A 124 -14.86 6.62 -9.65
CA HIS A 124 -15.91 7.41 -9.00
C HIS A 124 -15.56 8.90 -8.91
N ALA A 125 -14.35 9.22 -8.43
CA ALA A 125 -13.84 10.58 -8.38
C ALA A 125 -13.88 11.27 -9.75
N SER A 126 -13.49 10.55 -10.80
CA SER A 126 -13.49 11.05 -12.19
C SER A 126 -14.91 11.42 -12.66
N ARG A 127 -15.93 10.62 -12.29
CA ARG A 127 -17.33 10.91 -12.60
C ARG A 127 -17.84 12.12 -11.81
N LEU A 128 -17.53 12.20 -10.52
CA LEU A 128 -17.90 13.35 -9.68
C LEU A 128 -17.33 14.66 -10.22
N ASN A 129 -16.05 14.66 -10.59
CA ASN A 129 -15.40 15.84 -11.19
C ASN A 129 -16.06 16.27 -12.50
N THR A 130 -16.47 15.31 -13.34
CA THR A 130 -17.21 15.61 -14.58
C THR A 130 -18.57 16.25 -14.28
N GLN A 131 -19.32 15.71 -13.31
CA GLN A 131 -20.62 16.24 -12.90
C GLN A 131 -20.48 17.64 -12.29
N PHE A 132 -19.46 17.86 -11.46
CA PHE A 132 -19.14 19.15 -10.88
C PHE A 132 -18.90 20.21 -11.96
N GLN A 133 -18.07 19.92 -12.96
CA GLN A 133 -17.78 20.85 -14.05
C GLN A 133 -19.02 21.21 -14.87
N GLN A 134 -19.90 20.24 -15.14
CA GLN A 134 -21.16 20.47 -15.84
C GLN A 134 -22.10 21.38 -15.03
N LEU A 135 -22.27 21.12 -13.73
CA LEU A 135 -23.12 21.91 -12.85
C LEU A 135 -22.57 23.32 -12.62
N ALA A 136 -21.25 23.45 -12.45
CA ALA A 136 -20.59 24.75 -12.31
C ALA A 136 -20.83 25.64 -13.54
N THR A 137 -20.77 25.07 -14.75
CA THR A 137 -21.05 25.78 -16.00
C THR A 137 -22.52 26.22 -16.09
N LEU A 138 -23.46 25.37 -15.67
CA LEU A 138 -24.90 25.69 -15.65
C LEU A 138 -25.23 26.79 -14.64
N VAL A 139 -24.62 26.77 -13.46
CA VAL A 139 -24.83 27.81 -12.42
C VAL A 139 -24.22 29.15 -12.86
N GLN A 140 -23.07 29.14 -13.53
CA GLN A 140 -22.46 30.36 -14.09
C GLN A 140 -23.23 30.93 -15.30
N GLY A 141 -23.78 30.06 -16.15
CA GLY A 141 -24.61 30.47 -17.30
C GLY A 141 -26.02 30.96 -16.93
N ALA A 142 -26.47 30.73 -15.70
CA ALA A 142 -27.77 31.17 -15.18
C ALA A 142 -27.70 32.48 -14.37
N ALA A 143 -26.53 33.09 -14.22
CA ALA A 143 -26.41 34.42 -13.62
C ALA A 143 -26.95 35.48 -14.59
N PRO A 144 -27.92 36.34 -14.20
CA PRO A 144 -28.40 37.40 -15.08
C PRO A 144 -27.26 38.36 -15.38
N PRO A 145 -27.20 38.95 -16.60
CA PRO A 145 -26.32 40.09 -16.83
C PRO A 145 -26.68 41.16 -15.79
N ALA A 146 -25.66 41.68 -15.11
CA ALA A 146 -25.80 42.83 -14.24
C ALA A 146 -26.54 43.92 -15.01
N GLU A 147 -27.56 44.50 -14.38
CA GLU A 147 -28.32 45.64 -14.88
C GLU A 147 -27.34 46.72 -15.38
N GLU A 148 -27.26 46.89 -16.71
CA GLU A 148 -26.78 48.11 -17.34
C GLU A 148 -28.00 49.05 -17.46
N GLU A 149 -27.95 50.11 -16.63
CA GLU A 149 -28.70 51.38 -16.63
C GLU A 149 -30.24 51.39 -16.55
#